data_AF-A0A6V4BHT1-F1
#
_entry.id   AF-A0A6V4BHT1-F1
#
_cell.length_a   1.000
_cell.length_b   1.000
_cell.length_c   1.000
_cell.angle_alpha   90.00
_cell.angle_beta   90.00
_cell.angle_gamma   90.00
#
_symmetry.space_group_name_H-M   'P 1'
#
loop_
_entity.id
_entity.type
_entity.pdbx_description
1 polymer ?
#
loop_
_entity_poly.entity_id
_entity_poly.type
_entity_poly.pdbx_seq_one_letter_code
_entity_poly.pdbx_strand_id
1 'polypeptide(L)'
;MTSVHPISGISYIDARPSVDLTLSDGEPSDESRIEAIRIAFSKVAHGARAAHLKGFTSGVLTSDLIIIGDAIVELLKERKVTVLCWDGDDFADDSFTKVLTRVNESLPHVQCVAFLRSEERHSRYQNEMGFDGSWQSTSLAGNLSVLLCDNAVGSHDRYEHLGVVGLKATCAPLVIAVGGGGVLRKEFDQMLGQGIEYALFDAVRIRDGAEEHAAIIGLDGVVLRPVSGKLSNKTAASECGMLTVAIKVMKIIGIDEKAQTIDLILFIRMEWIMPDGSDPWIDWRDCLSWDTDQKPSKQLLPNGYTSETQTARVTFLQPLDLHHYPFDAHKLEIVLVSNATTDIKMDKLSGVKDAATIHTHAASLFDNSSWRLLRPKRGKNEEPMDPVVCRFDSTPKRESDSEISYVRMSTRLCVERQAEFTIFNVLMPNFILTIFQLMSYAIPREDVSDRLAYHVTVLLAMFAGKLVTVGMLPITSYLTFIDWYMFASYIFVVAIALEVSITKLLVDLPPHAYIEEHALTTTDHVRAGRPVQAKALISHPACATEAHCLG
;
A
#
# COMPACT_ATOMS: atom_id res chain seq x y z
N MET A 1 -26.52 -58.34 13.01
CA MET A 1 -26.09 -58.63 11.64
C MET A 1 -27.27 -58.41 10.71
N THR A 2 -27.42 -57.20 10.19
CA THR A 2 -28.40 -56.84 9.16
C THR A 2 -27.60 -56.42 7.94
N SER A 3 -27.59 -57.28 6.92
CA SER A 3 -26.92 -57.06 5.64
C SER A 3 -27.59 -55.90 4.91
N VAL A 4 -26.93 -54.75 4.87
CA VAL A 4 -27.31 -53.62 4.02
C VAL A 4 -26.89 -53.98 2.59
N HIS A 5 -27.87 -54.26 1.74
CA HIS A 5 -27.61 -54.42 0.31
C HIS A 5 -27.08 -53.10 -0.28
N PRO A 6 -26.10 -53.15 -1.20
CA PRO A 6 -25.46 -51.96 -1.75
C PRO A 6 -26.44 -51.28 -2.72
N ILE A 7 -26.99 -50.16 -2.28
CA ILE A 7 -27.63 -49.20 -3.18
C ILE A 7 -26.47 -48.39 -3.77
N SER A 8 -26.12 -48.71 -5.01
CA SER A 8 -25.24 -47.97 -5.95
C SER A 8 -23.86 -47.51 -5.44
N GLY A 9 -22.79 -48.16 -5.92
CA GLY A 9 -21.43 -47.62 -6.03
C GLY A 9 -20.65 -47.36 -4.73
N ILE A 10 -21.25 -46.70 -3.74
CA ILE A 10 -20.61 -46.18 -2.53
C ILE A 10 -20.48 -47.29 -1.47
N SER A 11 -19.28 -47.46 -0.93
CA SER A 11 -18.98 -48.44 0.12
C SER A 11 -19.11 -47.81 1.50
N TYR A 12 -19.98 -48.35 2.36
CA TYR A 12 -20.19 -47.83 3.72
C TYR A 12 -19.53 -48.72 4.77
N ILE A 13 -18.77 -48.10 5.68
CA ILE A 13 -18.08 -48.80 6.76
C ILE A 13 -18.44 -48.13 8.08
N ASP A 14 -18.83 -48.95 9.05
CA ASP A 14 -19.14 -48.48 10.39
C ASP A 14 -17.84 -48.08 11.12
N ALA A 15 -17.76 -46.81 11.52
CA ALA A 15 -16.67 -46.22 12.25
C ALA A 15 -17.12 -45.69 13.63
N ARG A 16 -18.29 -46.12 14.10
CA ARG A 16 -18.81 -45.74 15.43
C ARG A 16 -18.07 -46.50 16.54
N PRO A 17 -17.79 -45.85 17.69
CA PRO A 17 -17.20 -46.51 18.85
C PRO A 17 -18.07 -47.69 19.33
N SER A 18 -17.43 -48.80 19.71
CA SER A 18 -18.12 -49.92 20.36
C SER A 18 -18.60 -49.52 21.77
N VAL A 19 -19.75 -50.04 22.17
CA VAL A 19 -20.41 -49.74 23.47
C VAL A 19 -19.48 -49.95 24.68
N ASP A 20 -18.52 -50.87 24.59
CA ASP A 20 -17.56 -51.22 25.66
C ASP A 20 -16.50 -50.12 25.96
N LEU A 21 -16.44 -49.03 25.18
CA LEU A 21 -15.48 -47.92 25.35
C LEU A 21 -16.14 -46.61 25.87
N THR A 22 -17.36 -46.70 26.42
CA THR A 22 -18.08 -45.53 26.94
C THR A 22 -17.70 -45.21 28.39
N LEU A 23 -17.45 -43.93 28.69
CA LEU A 23 -17.34 -43.43 30.07
C LEU A 23 -18.72 -43.39 30.72
N SER A 24 -18.76 -43.24 32.05
CA SER A 24 -19.96 -43.29 32.91
C SER A 24 -21.13 -42.36 32.51
N ASP A 25 -20.90 -41.42 31.58
CA ASP A 25 -21.84 -40.38 31.18
C ASP A 25 -22.48 -40.62 29.80
N GLY A 26 -22.25 -41.79 29.18
CA GLY A 26 -23.01 -42.27 28.01
C GLY A 26 -22.57 -41.73 26.64
N GLU A 27 -21.68 -40.74 26.55
CA GLU A 27 -21.06 -40.32 25.29
C GLU A 27 -19.64 -40.89 25.11
N PRO A 28 -19.27 -41.37 23.90
CA PRO A 28 -17.90 -41.81 23.62
C PRO A 28 -16.87 -40.68 23.76
N SER A 29 -15.66 -40.99 24.23
CA SER A 29 -14.54 -40.03 24.25
C SER A 29 -13.98 -39.79 22.85
N ASP A 30 -13.27 -38.68 22.63
CA ASP A 30 -12.63 -38.41 21.35
C ASP A 30 -11.54 -39.43 21.02
N GLU A 31 -10.81 -39.96 22.00
CA GLU A 31 -9.86 -41.05 21.79
C GLU A 31 -10.56 -42.31 21.27
N SER A 32 -11.74 -42.62 21.79
CA SER A 32 -12.54 -43.77 21.34
C SER A 32 -13.06 -43.57 19.92
N ARG A 33 -13.45 -42.34 19.55
CA ARG A 33 -13.82 -41.96 18.18
C ARG A 33 -12.64 -42.07 17.22
N ILE A 34 -11.49 -41.51 17.61
CA ILE A 34 -10.25 -41.55 16.82
C ILE A 34 -9.86 -43.01 16.55
N GLU A 35 -9.91 -43.87 17.56
CA GLU A 35 -9.54 -45.28 17.40
C GLU A 35 -10.56 -46.06 16.55
N ALA A 36 -11.86 -45.84 16.72
CA ALA A 36 -12.89 -46.46 15.88
C ALA A 36 -12.73 -46.05 14.40
N ILE A 37 -12.51 -44.76 14.13
CA ILE A 37 -12.24 -44.25 12.78
C ILE A 37 -10.93 -44.81 12.24
N ARG A 38 -9.87 -44.91 13.06
CA ARG A 38 -8.59 -45.49 12.64
C ARG A 38 -8.74 -46.96 12.24
N ILE A 39 -9.46 -47.75 13.02
CA ILE A 39 -9.73 -49.17 12.71
C ILE A 39 -10.52 -49.26 11.40
N ALA A 40 -11.57 -48.45 11.23
CA ALA A 40 -12.38 -48.45 10.01
C ALA A 40 -11.56 -47.99 8.79
N PHE A 41 -10.77 -46.92 8.94
CA PHE A 41 -9.88 -46.39 7.90
C PHE A 41 -8.83 -47.43 7.48
N SER A 42 -8.28 -48.20 8.42
CA SER A 42 -7.30 -49.25 8.12
C SER A 42 -7.85 -50.37 7.21
N LYS A 43 -9.17 -50.57 7.17
CA LYS A 43 -9.83 -51.54 6.28
C LYS A 43 -9.90 -51.05 4.82
N VAL A 44 -9.82 -49.74 4.61
CA VAL A 44 -9.91 -49.09 3.29
C VAL A 44 -8.52 -48.69 2.78
N ALA A 45 -7.64 -48.31 3.69
CA ALA A 45 -6.46 -47.50 3.42
C ALA A 45 -5.22 -47.99 4.20
N HIS A 46 -5.02 -49.31 4.31
CA HIS A 46 -3.90 -49.85 5.09
C HIS A 46 -2.54 -49.41 4.54
N GLY A 47 -1.74 -48.74 5.38
CA GLY A 47 -0.41 -48.22 4.96
C GLY A 47 -0.46 -47.11 3.91
N ALA A 48 -1.65 -46.54 3.65
CA ALA A 48 -1.82 -45.49 2.68
C ALA A 48 -1.25 -44.16 3.16
N ARG A 49 -0.80 -43.34 2.20
CA ARG A 49 -0.41 -41.96 2.47
C ARG A 49 -1.63 -41.08 2.22
N ALA A 50 -2.29 -40.67 3.30
CA ALA A 50 -3.52 -39.89 3.25
C ALA A 50 -3.27 -38.38 3.08
N ALA A 51 -4.17 -37.70 2.40
CA ALA A 51 -4.30 -36.24 2.45
C ALA A 51 -5.76 -35.87 2.74
N HIS A 52 -5.98 -34.72 3.35
CA HIS A 52 -7.34 -34.19 3.58
C HIS A 52 -7.61 -33.04 2.62
N LEU A 53 -8.79 -33.01 2.03
CA LEU A 53 -9.28 -31.92 1.20
C LEU A 53 -10.29 -31.10 2.01
N LYS A 54 -10.07 -29.80 2.07
CA LYS A 54 -10.93 -28.82 2.75
C LYS A 54 -11.21 -27.65 1.81
N GLY A 55 -12.32 -26.93 2.01
CA GLY A 55 -12.55 -25.73 1.22
C GLY A 55 -13.90 -25.06 1.46
N PHE A 56 -14.27 -24.16 0.55
CA PHE A 56 -15.59 -23.54 0.56
C PHE A 56 -16.66 -24.49 0.03
N THR A 57 -17.73 -24.65 0.81
CA THR A 57 -18.86 -25.54 0.50
C THR A 57 -19.78 -25.03 -0.62
N SER A 58 -19.62 -23.77 -1.05
CA SER A 58 -20.35 -23.15 -2.15
C SER A 58 -19.76 -21.78 -2.51
N GLY A 59 -20.20 -21.22 -3.65
CA GLY A 59 -19.89 -19.86 -4.09
C GLY A 59 -18.53 -19.68 -4.76
N VAL A 60 -17.80 -20.77 -5.03
CA VAL A 60 -16.51 -20.74 -5.75
C VAL A 60 -16.78 -20.80 -7.25
N LEU A 61 -16.07 -19.98 -8.03
CA LEU A 61 -16.18 -20.01 -9.48
C LEU A 61 -15.76 -21.39 -10.03
N THR A 62 -16.64 -22.02 -10.78
CA THR A 62 -16.42 -23.35 -11.37
C THR A 62 -15.16 -23.43 -12.23
N SER A 63 -14.81 -22.35 -12.94
CA SER A 63 -13.58 -22.28 -13.74
C SER A 63 -12.33 -22.42 -12.87
N ASP A 64 -12.32 -21.82 -11.68
CA ASP A 64 -11.19 -21.87 -10.76
C ASP A 64 -11.04 -23.28 -10.19
N LEU A 65 -12.16 -23.95 -9.87
CA LEU A 65 -12.18 -25.33 -9.37
C LEU A 65 -11.58 -26.33 -10.38
N ILE A 66 -11.71 -26.10 -11.68
CA ILE A 66 -11.09 -26.97 -12.70
C ILE A 66 -9.57 -26.85 -12.67
N ILE A 67 -9.05 -25.61 -12.70
CA ILE A 67 -7.60 -25.36 -12.73
C ILE A 67 -6.96 -25.78 -11.40
N ILE A 68 -7.62 -25.46 -10.28
CA ILE A 68 -7.19 -25.91 -8.95
C ILE A 68 -7.22 -27.44 -8.88
N GLY A 69 -8.24 -28.08 -9.46
CA GLY A 69 -8.31 -29.55 -9.52
C GLY A 69 -7.12 -30.17 -10.24
N ASP A 70 -6.69 -29.62 -11.37
CA ASP A 70 -5.50 -30.09 -12.10
C ASP A 70 -4.22 -29.89 -11.27
N ALA A 71 -4.07 -28.75 -10.60
CA ALA A 71 -2.92 -28.51 -9.72
C ALA A 71 -2.89 -29.45 -8.51
N ILE A 72 -4.07 -29.78 -7.95
CA ILE A 72 -4.21 -30.76 -6.88
C ILE A 72 -3.83 -32.16 -7.38
N VAL A 73 -4.22 -32.56 -8.58
CA VAL A 73 -3.79 -33.83 -9.19
C VAL A 73 -2.27 -33.93 -9.24
N GLU A 74 -1.58 -32.87 -9.66
CA GLU A 74 -0.11 -32.86 -9.67
C GLU A 74 0.50 -32.90 -8.27
N LEU A 75 -0.06 -32.17 -7.31
CA LEU A 75 0.38 -32.23 -5.91
C LEU A 75 0.21 -33.63 -5.30
N LEU A 76 -0.91 -34.30 -5.59
CA LEU A 76 -1.17 -35.67 -5.12
C LEU A 76 -0.15 -36.65 -5.71
N LYS A 77 0.20 -36.53 -7.00
CA LYS A 77 1.26 -37.32 -7.63
C LYS A 77 2.62 -37.06 -6.99
N GLU A 78 3.01 -35.79 -6.83
CA GLU A 78 4.28 -35.38 -6.25
C GLU A 78 4.44 -35.92 -4.82
N ARG A 79 3.36 -35.81 -4.03
CA ARG A 79 3.31 -36.28 -2.64
C ARG A 79 2.99 -37.76 -2.52
N LYS A 80 2.82 -38.50 -3.62
CA LYS A 80 2.47 -39.94 -3.65
C LYS A 80 1.29 -40.26 -2.73
N VAL A 81 0.27 -39.41 -2.74
CA VAL A 81 -0.95 -39.60 -1.97
C VAL A 81 -1.75 -40.72 -2.62
N THR A 82 -2.19 -41.69 -1.82
CA THR A 82 -2.98 -42.83 -2.30
C THR A 82 -4.41 -42.79 -1.78
N VAL A 83 -4.70 -41.93 -0.79
CA VAL A 83 -6.03 -41.78 -0.21
C VAL A 83 -6.34 -40.30 0.02
N LEU A 84 -7.49 -39.83 -0.46
CA LEU A 84 -7.95 -38.46 -0.29
C LEU A 84 -9.21 -38.44 0.59
N CYS A 85 -9.16 -37.71 1.70
CA CYS A 85 -10.21 -37.66 2.71
C CYS A 85 -10.92 -36.31 2.75
N TRP A 86 -12.20 -36.26 3.13
CA TRP A 86 -12.92 -35.01 3.48
C TRP A 86 -14.08 -35.27 4.44
N ASP A 87 -14.71 -34.21 4.94
CA ASP A 87 -15.74 -34.26 6.01
C ASP A 87 -17.15 -34.64 5.53
N GLY A 88 -17.25 -35.29 4.38
CA GLY A 88 -18.53 -35.75 3.85
C GLY A 88 -19.47 -34.60 3.44
N ASP A 89 -18.93 -33.45 3.03
CA ASP A 89 -19.71 -32.40 2.36
C ASP A 89 -20.42 -32.93 1.11
N ASP A 90 -21.58 -32.35 0.81
CA ASP A 90 -22.35 -32.68 -0.38
C ASP A 90 -21.67 -32.18 -1.65
N PHE A 91 -21.80 -32.94 -2.73
CA PHE A 91 -21.33 -32.50 -4.04
C PHE A 91 -22.13 -31.30 -4.54
N ALA A 92 -21.41 -30.24 -4.91
CA ALA A 92 -21.95 -29.11 -5.68
C ALA A 92 -20.92 -28.59 -6.69
N ASP A 93 -21.42 -28.00 -7.79
CA ASP A 93 -20.61 -27.54 -8.92
C ASP A 93 -19.79 -26.26 -8.65
N ASP A 94 -20.13 -25.56 -7.58
CA ASP A 94 -19.52 -24.33 -7.07
C ASP A 94 -18.86 -24.55 -5.69
N SER A 95 -18.65 -25.82 -5.31
CA SER A 95 -18.02 -26.24 -4.06
C SER A 95 -16.65 -26.88 -4.33
N PHE A 96 -15.77 -26.82 -3.32
CA PHE A 96 -14.49 -27.53 -3.35
C PHE A 96 -14.64 -29.03 -3.65
N THR A 97 -15.79 -29.62 -3.32
CA THR A 97 -16.12 -31.03 -3.60
C THR A 97 -16.07 -31.38 -5.09
N LYS A 98 -16.25 -30.40 -6.00
CA LYS A 98 -16.08 -30.60 -7.44
C LYS A 98 -14.68 -31.07 -7.82
N VAL A 99 -13.67 -30.70 -7.05
CA VAL A 99 -12.30 -31.15 -7.27
C VAL A 99 -12.19 -32.68 -7.13
N LEU A 100 -13.01 -33.31 -6.28
CA LEU A 100 -12.94 -34.75 -6.03
C LEU A 100 -13.30 -35.57 -7.28
N THR A 101 -14.25 -35.12 -8.11
CA THR A 101 -14.59 -35.81 -9.37
C THR A 101 -13.43 -35.71 -10.36
N ARG A 102 -12.80 -34.53 -10.46
CA ARG A 102 -11.63 -34.31 -11.32
C ARG A 102 -10.43 -35.16 -10.90
N VAL A 103 -10.17 -35.27 -9.59
CA VAL A 103 -9.12 -36.13 -9.03
C VAL A 103 -9.40 -37.58 -9.38
N ASN A 104 -10.63 -38.07 -9.20
CA ASN A 104 -10.98 -39.44 -9.49
C ASN A 104 -10.89 -39.80 -10.98
N GLU A 105 -11.26 -38.88 -11.87
CA GLU A 105 -11.09 -39.05 -13.31
C GLU A 105 -9.62 -39.13 -13.74
N SER A 106 -8.77 -38.34 -13.09
CA SER A 106 -7.35 -38.23 -13.45
C SER A 106 -6.47 -39.27 -12.74
N LEU A 107 -6.86 -39.66 -11.53
CA LEU A 107 -6.16 -40.56 -10.62
C LEU A 107 -7.13 -41.60 -10.04
N PRO A 108 -7.67 -42.51 -10.86
CA PRO A 108 -8.66 -43.50 -10.39
C PRO A 108 -8.11 -44.50 -9.37
N HIS A 109 -6.79 -44.53 -9.16
CA HIS A 109 -6.12 -45.33 -8.14
C HIS A 109 -6.06 -44.65 -6.77
N VAL A 110 -6.38 -43.35 -6.68
CA VAL A 110 -6.49 -42.64 -5.40
C VAL A 110 -7.86 -42.92 -4.83
N GLN A 111 -7.90 -43.64 -3.71
CA GLN A 111 -9.16 -43.99 -3.04
C GLN A 111 -9.71 -42.75 -2.32
N CYS A 112 -10.98 -42.44 -2.55
CA CYS A 112 -11.65 -41.32 -1.88
C CYS A 112 -12.41 -41.81 -0.65
N VAL A 113 -12.24 -41.12 0.48
CA VAL A 113 -12.82 -41.47 1.78
C VAL A 113 -13.56 -40.29 2.39
N ALA A 114 -14.86 -40.42 2.64
CA ALA A 114 -15.64 -39.40 3.34
C ALA A 114 -15.88 -39.79 4.80
N PHE A 115 -15.80 -38.84 5.72
CA PHE A 115 -16.32 -39.00 7.08
C PHE A 115 -17.73 -38.45 7.14
N LEU A 116 -18.72 -39.26 7.50
CA LEU A 116 -20.12 -38.85 7.47
C LEU A 116 -20.80 -39.19 8.79
N ARG A 117 -21.57 -38.26 9.35
CA ARG A 117 -22.43 -38.56 10.50
C ARG A 117 -23.52 -39.53 10.07
N SER A 118 -23.76 -40.57 10.87
CA SER A 118 -24.65 -41.67 10.47
C SER A 118 -26.08 -41.25 10.09
N GLU A 119 -26.60 -40.16 10.65
CA GLU A 119 -27.93 -39.62 10.32
C GLU A 119 -27.99 -38.87 8.98
N GLU A 120 -26.86 -38.35 8.49
CA GLU A 120 -26.82 -37.49 7.30
C GLU A 120 -26.85 -38.25 5.98
N ARG A 121 -26.81 -39.58 6.05
CA ARG A 121 -26.79 -40.45 4.87
C ARG A 121 -27.99 -40.24 3.96
N HIS A 122 -29.19 -40.22 4.54
CA HIS A 122 -30.46 -40.21 3.77
C HIS A 122 -31.19 -38.87 3.82
N SER A 123 -30.78 -37.93 4.66
CA SER A 123 -31.41 -36.61 4.80
C SER A 123 -30.46 -35.61 5.45
N ARG A 124 -30.42 -34.37 4.95
CA ARG A 124 -29.70 -33.23 5.55
C ARG A 124 -30.58 -32.00 5.60
N TYR A 125 -30.27 -31.05 6.49
CA TYR A 125 -31.04 -29.82 6.72
C TYR A 125 -31.30 -28.99 5.44
N GLN A 126 -30.49 -29.16 4.39
CA GLN A 126 -30.56 -28.41 3.14
C GLN A 126 -30.99 -29.25 1.91
N ASN A 127 -31.13 -30.58 2.05
CA ASN A 127 -31.43 -31.47 0.92
C ASN A 127 -32.16 -32.75 1.37
N GLU A 128 -33.36 -32.98 0.82
CA GLU A 128 -34.18 -34.18 1.09
C GLU A 128 -33.55 -35.47 0.53
N MET A 129 -32.52 -35.39 -0.32
CA MET A 129 -31.87 -36.56 -0.90
C MET A 129 -30.61 -37.05 -0.15
N GLY A 130 -30.14 -36.32 0.87
CA GLY A 130 -28.97 -36.70 1.69
C GLY A 130 -27.64 -36.84 0.93
N PHE A 131 -26.61 -37.37 1.62
CA PHE A 131 -25.28 -37.61 1.02
C PHE A 131 -25.33 -38.59 -0.16
N ASP A 132 -26.18 -39.62 -0.07
CA ASP A 132 -26.37 -40.59 -1.16
C ASP A 132 -26.83 -39.86 -2.44
N GLY A 133 -27.83 -38.99 -2.34
CA GLY A 133 -28.37 -38.27 -3.49
C GLY A 133 -27.41 -37.26 -4.12
N SER A 134 -26.50 -36.66 -3.35
CA SER A 134 -25.53 -35.70 -3.90
C SER A 134 -24.39 -36.38 -4.66
N TRP A 135 -23.96 -37.56 -4.22
CA TRP A 135 -22.79 -38.25 -4.79
C TRP A 135 -23.10 -39.38 -5.76
N GLN A 136 -24.32 -39.96 -5.72
CA GLN A 136 -24.68 -41.15 -6.50
C GLN A 136 -24.54 -40.97 -8.03
N SER A 137 -24.80 -39.77 -8.55
CA SER A 137 -24.70 -39.46 -9.99
C SER A 137 -23.29 -39.07 -10.46
N THR A 138 -22.32 -38.99 -9.55
CA THR A 138 -20.95 -38.54 -9.87
C THR A 138 -20.07 -39.71 -10.35
N SER A 139 -19.01 -39.39 -11.09
CA SER A 139 -17.97 -40.37 -11.47
C SER A 139 -17.26 -41.00 -10.27
N LEU A 140 -17.38 -40.39 -9.09
CA LEU A 140 -16.72 -40.80 -7.84
C LEU A 140 -17.41 -41.98 -7.15
N ALA A 141 -18.71 -42.22 -7.40
CA ALA A 141 -19.52 -43.14 -6.62
C ALA A 141 -18.89 -44.54 -6.47
N GLY A 142 -18.29 -45.09 -7.53
CA GLY A 142 -17.65 -46.42 -7.52
C GLY A 142 -16.26 -46.50 -6.87
N ASN A 143 -15.67 -45.36 -6.50
CA ASN A 143 -14.36 -45.24 -5.83
C ASN A 143 -14.48 -44.47 -4.50
N LEU A 144 -15.68 -44.46 -3.92
CA LEU A 144 -15.98 -43.74 -2.68
C LEU A 144 -16.24 -44.73 -1.54
N SER A 145 -15.44 -44.62 -0.47
CA SER A 145 -15.71 -45.27 0.81
C SER A 145 -16.15 -44.24 1.85
N VAL A 146 -17.23 -44.50 2.56
CA VAL A 146 -17.78 -43.60 3.58
C VAL A 146 -17.65 -44.24 4.95
N LEU A 147 -16.96 -43.55 5.85
CA LEU A 147 -16.83 -43.94 7.25
C LEU A 147 -17.96 -43.30 8.07
N LEU A 148 -18.89 -44.13 8.53
CA LEU A 148 -20.04 -43.68 9.32
C LEU A 148 -19.60 -43.40 10.75
N CYS A 149 -19.54 -42.13 11.11
CA CYS A 149 -19.18 -41.63 12.42
C CYS A 149 -20.42 -41.46 13.32
N ASP A 150 -20.24 -41.45 14.63
CA ASP A 150 -21.33 -41.17 15.57
C ASP A 150 -21.79 -39.71 15.45
N ASN A 151 -23.09 -39.45 15.63
CA ASN A 151 -23.64 -38.10 15.41
C ASN A 151 -23.15 -37.08 16.45
N ALA A 152 -22.76 -37.55 17.64
CA ALA A 152 -22.27 -36.69 18.73
C ALA A 152 -20.96 -35.98 18.39
N VAL A 153 -20.18 -36.48 17.42
CA VAL A 153 -18.92 -35.86 16.95
C VAL A 153 -19.12 -34.44 16.39
N GLY A 154 -20.31 -34.12 15.86
CA GLY A 154 -20.64 -32.79 15.32
C GLY A 154 -21.73 -32.07 16.13
N SER A 155 -22.03 -32.52 17.34
CA SER A 155 -23.04 -31.92 18.20
C SER A 155 -22.55 -30.63 18.88
N HIS A 156 -23.47 -29.77 19.31
CA HIS A 156 -23.20 -28.53 20.07
C HIS A 156 -22.37 -27.47 19.31
N ASP A 157 -22.71 -27.19 18.06
CA ASP A 157 -22.02 -26.19 17.20
C ASP A 157 -20.53 -26.45 16.93
N ARG A 158 -20.06 -27.68 17.18
CA ARG A 158 -18.68 -28.12 16.91
C ARG A 158 -18.53 -28.70 15.50
N TYR A 159 -18.91 -27.94 14.48
CA TYR A 159 -18.86 -28.40 13.09
C TYR A 159 -17.44 -28.77 12.63
N GLU A 160 -16.42 -28.09 13.14
CA GLU A 160 -14.99 -28.37 12.89
C GLU A 160 -14.48 -29.70 13.48
N HIS A 161 -15.21 -30.28 14.45
CA HIS A 161 -14.68 -31.34 15.29
C HIS A 161 -14.55 -32.68 14.55
N LEU A 162 -15.46 -32.96 13.60
CA LEU A 162 -15.37 -34.11 12.73
C LEU A 162 -14.06 -34.09 11.91
N GLY A 163 -13.71 -32.94 11.36
CA GLY A 163 -12.48 -32.75 10.60
C GLY A 163 -11.22 -32.96 11.43
N VAL A 164 -11.19 -32.44 12.66
CA VAL A 164 -10.07 -32.64 13.60
C VAL A 164 -9.92 -34.10 14.01
N VAL A 165 -11.02 -34.77 14.35
CA VAL A 165 -11.02 -36.20 14.72
C VAL A 165 -10.57 -37.06 13.53
N GLY A 166 -11.06 -36.77 12.32
CA GLY A 166 -10.63 -37.43 11.09
C GLY A 166 -9.14 -37.25 10.78
N LEU A 167 -8.60 -36.03 10.94
CA LEU A 167 -7.18 -35.75 10.77
C LEU A 167 -6.31 -36.55 11.75
N LYS A 168 -6.71 -36.59 13.03
CA LYS A 168 -6.01 -37.37 14.07
C LYS A 168 -6.09 -38.89 13.85
N ALA A 169 -7.22 -39.39 13.36
CA ALA A 169 -7.41 -40.81 13.10
C ALA A 169 -6.59 -41.31 11.90
N THR A 170 -6.50 -40.50 10.86
CA THR A 170 -5.77 -40.81 9.61
C THR A 170 -4.27 -40.54 9.69
N CYS A 171 -3.83 -39.70 10.64
CA CYS A 171 -2.44 -39.23 10.75
C CYS A 171 -1.93 -38.62 9.43
N ALA A 172 -2.80 -37.95 8.67
CA ALA A 172 -2.46 -37.39 7.37
C ALA A 172 -1.39 -36.28 7.52
N PRO A 173 -0.26 -36.35 6.78
CA PRO A 173 0.78 -35.32 6.84
C PRO A 173 0.45 -34.07 6.01
N LEU A 174 -0.66 -34.08 5.25
CA LEU A 174 -1.00 -33.05 4.28
C LEU A 174 -2.49 -32.70 4.36
N VAL A 175 -2.77 -31.40 4.47
CA VAL A 175 -4.08 -30.80 4.24
C VAL A 175 -4.01 -29.94 2.98
N ILE A 176 -4.92 -30.16 2.06
CA ILE A 176 -5.11 -29.41 0.82
C ILE A 176 -6.34 -28.54 1.01
N ALA A 177 -6.14 -27.22 1.06
CA ALA A 177 -7.21 -26.25 1.25
C ALA A 177 -7.54 -25.55 -0.08
N VAL A 178 -8.79 -25.61 -0.51
CA VAL A 178 -9.34 -24.88 -1.66
C VAL A 178 -10.20 -23.74 -1.11
N GLY A 179 -9.56 -22.63 -0.78
CA GLY A 179 -10.19 -21.58 0.02
C GLY A 179 -10.45 -22.04 1.45
N GLY A 180 -11.66 -21.75 1.96
CA GLY A 180 -12.14 -22.23 3.25
C GLY A 180 -12.30 -21.12 4.30
N GLY A 181 -13.46 -21.13 4.98
CA GLY A 181 -13.86 -20.08 5.92
C GLY A 181 -13.43 -20.34 7.37
N GLY A 182 -14.20 -19.80 8.31
CA GLY A 182 -13.91 -19.90 9.74
C GLY A 182 -13.79 -21.32 10.30
N VAL A 183 -14.49 -22.31 9.73
CA VAL A 183 -14.38 -23.72 10.15
C VAL A 183 -12.96 -24.25 9.91
N LEU A 184 -12.42 -24.06 8.70
CA LEU A 184 -11.04 -24.43 8.36
C LEU A 184 -10.04 -23.73 9.28
N ARG A 185 -10.29 -22.46 9.65
CA ARG A 185 -9.43 -21.74 10.58
C ARG A 185 -9.39 -22.41 11.95
N LYS A 186 -10.54 -22.79 12.51
CA LYS A 186 -10.59 -23.49 13.79
C LYS A 186 -9.88 -24.84 13.75
N GLU A 187 -10.02 -25.59 12.66
CA GLU A 187 -9.31 -26.86 12.47
C GLU A 187 -7.79 -26.66 12.43
N PHE A 188 -7.33 -25.64 11.70
CA PHE A 188 -5.92 -25.27 11.63
C PHE A 188 -5.37 -24.93 13.01
N ASP A 189 -6.05 -24.06 13.77
CA ASP A 189 -5.61 -23.64 15.09
C ASP A 189 -5.50 -24.83 16.07
N GLN A 190 -6.37 -25.83 15.97
CA GLN A 190 -6.34 -27.05 16.80
C GLN A 190 -5.24 -28.05 16.41
N MET A 191 -4.71 -27.96 15.18
CA MET A 191 -3.70 -28.87 14.66
C MET A 191 -2.30 -28.23 14.58
N LEU A 192 -2.16 -26.98 15.04
CA LEU A 192 -0.87 -26.29 15.14
C LEU A 192 0.16 -27.14 15.91
N GLY A 193 1.36 -27.25 15.35
CA GLY A 193 2.46 -28.02 15.95
C GLY A 193 2.41 -29.53 15.75
N GLN A 194 1.39 -30.08 15.07
CA GLN A 194 1.28 -31.52 14.79
C GLN A 194 2.08 -31.97 13.54
N GLY A 195 2.88 -31.08 12.94
CA GLY A 195 3.74 -31.41 11.79
C GLY A 195 2.98 -31.62 10.47
N ILE A 196 1.77 -31.10 10.34
CA ILE A 196 0.93 -31.21 9.14
C ILE A 196 1.26 -30.05 8.19
N GLU A 197 1.52 -30.37 6.92
CA GLU A 197 1.66 -29.38 5.85
C GLU A 197 0.27 -28.90 5.40
N TYR A 198 0.02 -27.59 5.43
CA TYR A 198 -1.17 -26.99 4.84
C TYR A 198 -0.83 -26.40 3.47
N ALA A 199 -1.23 -27.08 2.40
CA ALA A 199 -1.12 -26.60 1.03
C ALA A 199 -2.39 -25.83 0.64
N LEU A 200 -2.28 -24.50 0.59
CA LEU A 200 -3.40 -23.61 0.29
C LEU A 200 -3.45 -23.24 -1.19
N PHE A 201 -4.55 -23.55 -1.85
CA PHE A 201 -4.98 -22.98 -3.12
C PHE A 201 -6.01 -21.88 -2.82
N ASP A 202 -5.64 -20.62 -3.04
CA ASP A 202 -6.49 -19.45 -2.72
C ASP A 202 -7.65 -19.32 -3.71
N ALA A 203 -8.63 -20.22 -3.60
CA ALA A 203 -9.92 -20.08 -4.24
C ALA A 203 -10.69 -18.95 -3.55
N VAL A 204 -11.25 -18.04 -4.33
CA VAL A 204 -12.10 -16.95 -3.84
C VAL A 204 -13.55 -17.34 -4.06
N ARG A 205 -14.40 -17.15 -3.05
CA ARG A 205 -15.85 -17.28 -3.20
C ARG A 205 -16.54 -15.91 -3.15
N ILE A 206 -17.67 -15.79 -3.84
CA ILE A 206 -18.52 -14.61 -3.72
C ILE A 206 -19.61 -14.92 -2.68
N ARG A 207 -19.64 -14.14 -1.60
CA ARG A 207 -20.66 -14.24 -0.55
C ARG A 207 -21.18 -12.85 -0.21
N ASP A 208 -22.50 -12.67 -0.24
CA ASP A 208 -23.16 -11.40 0.04
C ASP A 208 -22.63 -10.21 -0.80
N GLY A 209 -22.23 -10.48 -2.05
CA GLY A 209 -21.69 -9.48 -2.98
C GLY A 209 -20.24 -9.07 -2.71
N ALA A 210 -19.55 -9.72 -1.79
CA ALA A 210 -18.14 -9.51 -1.48
C ALA A 210 -17.29 -10.75 -1.78
N GLU A 211 -16.02 -10.52 -2.12
CA GLU A 211 -15.02 -11.58 -2.26
C GLU A 211 -14.56 -12.06 -0.87
N GLU A 212 -14.63 -13.37 -0.64
CA GLU A 212 -14.13 -14.03 0.57
C GLU A 212 -12.95 -14.92 0.21
N HIS A 213 -11.79 -14.62 0.81
CA HIS A 213 -10.57 -15.40 0.71
C HIS A 213 -10.46 -16.44 1.82
N ALA A 214 -9.50 -17.37 1.69
CA ALA A 214 -9.25 -18.38 2.71
C ALA A 214 -8.91 -17.76 4.08
N ALA A 215 -9.54 -18.22 5.15
CA ALA A 215 -9.32 -17.71 6.51
C ALA A 215 -7.93 -18.05 7.10
N ILE A 216 -7.19 -18.94 6.44
CA ILE A 216 -5.83 -19.36 6.82
C ILE A 216 -4.73 -18.70 5.96
N ILE A 217 -5.09 -17.78 5.05
CA ILE A 217 -4.11 -17.11 4.19
C ILE A 217 -3.12 -16.27 5.03
N GLY A 218 -1.84 -16.39 4.71
CA GLY A 218 -0.76 -15.63 5.37
C GLY A 218 -0.39 -16.10 6.78
N LEU A 219 -0.94 -17.22 7.27
CA LEU A 219 -0.55 -17.80 8.55
C LEU A 219 0.74 -18.63 8.45
N ASP A 220 1.53 -18.61 9.52
CA ASP A 220 2.74 -19.43 9.63
C ASP A 220 2.41 -20.92 9.57
N GLY A 221 3.11 -21.66 8.71
CA GLY A 221 2.86 -23.09 8.46
C GLY A 221 1.89 -23.38 7.30
N VAL A 222 1.31 -22.35 6.68
CA VAL A 222 0.50 -22.47 5.46
C VAL A 222 1.35 -22.16 4.23
N VAL A 223 1.45 -23.13 3.32
CA VAL A 223 2.18 -23.00 2.05
C VAL A 223 1.18 -22.63 0.96
N LEU A 224 1.21 -21.37 0.52
CA LEU A 224 0.44 -20.93 -0.64
C LEU A 224 0.97 -21.62 -1.90
N ARG A 225 0.11 -22.39 -2.57
CA ARG A 225 0.45 -23.12 -3.78
C ARG A 225 0.07 -22.31 -5.02
N PRO A 226 1.03 -22.00 -5.90
CA PRO A 226 0.72 -21.42 -7.18
C PRO A 226 -0.03 -22.47 -8.00
N VAL A 227 -1.16 -22.07 -8.57
CA VAL A 227 -1.86 -22.89 -9.57
C VAL A 227 -1.10 -22.75 -10.89
N SER A 228 -0.17 -23.67 -11.14
CA SER A 228 0.54 -23.80 -12.43
C SER A 228 -0.49 -24.14 -13.51
N GLY A 229 -0.87 -23.14 -14.31
CA GLY A 229 -2.11 -23.15 -15.09
C GLY A 229 -2.75 -21.77 -15.19
N LYS A 230 -2.33 -20.82 -14.34
CA LYS A 230 -2.31 -19.38 -14.70
C LYS A 230 -1.21 -19.09 -15.74
N LEU A 231 -1.29 -19.76 -16.88
CA LEU A 231 -0.87 -19.27 -18.19
C LEU A 231 -1.44 -20.24 -19.26
N SER A 232 -2.53 -19.79 -19.90
CA SER A 232 -2.99 -20.22 -21.22
C SER A 232 -3.32 -21.71 -21.41
N ASN A 233 -4.62 -22.05 -21.41
CA ASN A 233 -5.28 -22.47 -22.65
C ASN A 233 -6.80 -22.63 -22.47
N LYS A 234 -7.55 -21.86 -23.27
CA LYS A 234 -9.00 -21.97 -23.51
C LYS A 234 -9.89 -21.92 -22.27
N THR A 235 -9.90 -20.79 -21.57
CA THR A 235 -11.17 -20.31 -21.04
C THR A 235 -11.96 -19.78 -22.24
N ALA A 236 -13.17 -20.30 -22.41
CA ALA A 236 -14.24 -19.57 -23.07
C ALA A 236 -14.14 -18.10 -22.66
N ALA A 237 -14.09 -17.18 -23.63
CA ALA A 237 -14.22 -15.74 -23.47
C ALA A 237 -14.27 -15.32 -21.99
N SER A 238 -13.10 -15.21 -21.34
CA SER A 238 -13.01 -14.41 -20.13
C SER A 238 -13.42 -13.04 -20.62
N GLU A 239 -14.56 -12.54 -20.18
CA GLU A 239 -14.99 -11.18 -20.50
C GLU A 239 -13.89 -10.17 -20.09
N CYS A 240 -12.98 -10.57 -19.18
CA CYS A 240 -11.82 -9.82 -18.71
C CYS A 240 -10.52 -10.17 -19.45
N GLY A 241 -9.98 -9.23 -20.24
CA GLY A 241 -8.61 -9.21 -20.77
C GLY A 241 -7.52 -9.04 -19.71
N MET A 242 -6.28 -9.28 -20.12
CA MET A 242 -5.11 -9.18 -19.25
C MET A 242 -4.05 -8.32 -19.91
N LEU A 243 -3.47 -7.40 -19.12
CA LEU A 243 -2.43 -6.47 -19.52
C LEU A 243 -1.27 -6.62 -18.54
N THR A 244 -0.08 -6.94 -19.05
CA THR A 244 1.14 -6.94 -18.25
C THR A 244 2.01 -5.75 -18.65
N VAL A 245 2.57 -5.06 -17.67
CA VAL A 245 3.33 -3.83 -17.90
C VAL A 245 4.71 -3.92 -17.25
N ALA A 246 5.72 -3.48 -17.99
CA ALA A 246 7.07 -3.26 -17.49
C ALA A 246 7.54 -1.87 -17.89
N ILE A 247 7.89 -1.05 -16.90
CA ILE A 247 8.49 0.28 -17.10
C ILE A 247 9.98 0.20 -16.77
N LYS A 248 10.79 0.83 -17.62
CA LYS A 248 12.19 1.09 -17.34
C LYS A 248 12.48 2.57 -17.50
N VAL A 249 12.90 3.21 -16.42
CA VAL A 249 13.35 4.61 -16.44
C VAL A 249 14.74 4.65 -17.08
N MET A 250 14.82 5.10 -18.32
CA MET A 250 16.05 5.15 -19.11
C MET A 250 16.89 6.39 -18.81
N LYS A 251 16.23 7.51 -18.47
CA LYS A 251 16.87 8.75 -18.05
C LYS A 251 15.89 9.61 -17.26
N ILE A 252 16.36 10.27 -16.21
CA ILE A 252 15.65 11.39 -15.59
C ILE A 252 16.33 12.65 -16.11
N ILE A 253 15.58 13.48 -16.86
CA ILE A 253 16.14 14.69 -17.49
C ILE A 253 16.25 15.80 -16.46
N GLY A 254 15.22 15.97 -15.63
CA GLY A 254 15.19 16.97 -14.57
C GLY A 254 13.84 17.04 -13.87
N ILE A 255 13.82 17.78 -12.77
CA ILE A 255 12.60 18.15 -12.05
C ILE A 255 12.50 19.67 -12.14
N ASP A 256 11.41 20.17 -12.69
CA ASP A 256 11.11 21.60 -12.71
C ASP A 256 10.26 21.93 -11.47
N GLU A 257 10.87 22.65 -10.55
CA GLU A 257 10.23 23.04 -9.29
C GLU A 257 9.15 24.09 -9.48
N LYS A 258 9.30 24.97 -10.48
CA LYS A 258 8.35 26.05 -10.75
C LYS A 258 7.12 25.53 -11.46
N ALA A 259 7.34 24.72 -12.49
CA ALA A 259 6.27 24.06 -13.22
C ALA A 259 5.67 22.89 -12.43
N GLN A 260 6.36 22.43 -11.38
CA GLN A 260 6.02 21.24 -10.61
C GLN A 260 5.91 20.01 -11.52
N THR A 261 6.93 19.79 -12.36
CA THR A 261 6.95 18.68 -13.32
C THR A 261 8.22 17.85 -13.21
N ILE A 262 8.15 16.61 -13.69
CA ILE A 262 9.31 15.75 -13.91
C ILE A 262 9.39 15.33 -15.37
N ASP A 263 10.58 15.52 -15.96
CA ASP A 263 10.88 15.11 -17.33
C ASP A 263 11.68 13.79 -17.31
N LEU A 264 11.17 12.80 -18.03
CA LEU A 264 11.69 11.43 -18.05
C LEU A 264 11.86 10.93 -19.48
N ILE A 265 12.78 9.99 -19.67
CA ILE A 265 12.79 9.08 -20.82
C ILE A 265 12.44 7.70 -20.28
N LEU A 266 11.31 7.17 -20.71
CA LEU A 266 10.78 5.88 -20.31
C LEU A 266 10.87 4.89 -21.46
N PHE A 267 11.32 3.68 -21.16
CA PHE A 267 11.10 2.51 -22.01
C PHE A 267 9.96 1.72 -21.39
N ILE A 268 8.92 1.48 -22.19
CA ILE A 268 7.71 0.81 -21.75
C ILE A 268 7.52 -0.42 -22.62
N ARG A 269 7.26 -1.55 -21.96
CA ARG A 269 6.84 -2.79 -22.60
C ARG A 269 5.51 -3.20 -22.00
N MET A 270 4.54 -3.42 -22.88
CA MET A 270 3.21 -3.89 -22.54
C MET A 270 2.95 -5.16 -23.30
N GLU A 271 2.38 -6.17 -22.63
CA GLU A 271 1.91 -7.37 -23.29
C GLU A 271 0.49 -7.65 -22.85
N TRP A 272 -0.43 -7.77 -23.80
CA TRP A 272 -1.83 -8.00 -23.49
C TRP A 272 -2.48 -9.08 -24.32
N ILE A 273 -3.59 -9.57 -23.80
CA ILE A 273 -4.55 -10.41 -24.50
C ILE A 273 -5.95 -9.90 -24.13
N MET A 274 -6.67 -9.40 -25.13
CA MET A 274 -8.03 -8.91 -24.96
C MET A 274 -9.04 -9.90 -25.56
N PRO A 275 -10.25 -10.04 -25.00
CA PRO A 275 -11.23 -11.03 -25.46
C PRO A 275 -11.80 -10.71 -26.84
N ASP A 276 -11.90 -9.43 -27.16
CA ASP A 276 -12.34 -8.88 -28.45
C ASP A 276 -11.17 -8.70 -29.45
N GLY A 277 -9.94 -9.00 -29.02
CA GLY A 277 -8.73 -8.78 -29.80
C GLY A 277 -8.36 -7.30 -30.01
N SER A 278 -9.00 -6.38 -29.28
CA SER A 278 -8.72 -4.95 -29.37
C SER A 278 -7.47 -4.55 -28.55
N ASP A 279 -7.09 -3.28 -28.66
CA ASP A 279 -6.01 -2.72 -27.87
C ASP A 279 -6.57 -2.23 -26.52
N PRO A 280 -5.88 -2.50 -25.40
CA PRO A 280 -6.32 -2.06 -24.09
C PRO A 280 -6.28 -0.53 -24.05
N TRP A 281 -7.35 0.08 -23.58
CA TRP A 281 -7.32 1.50 -23.29
C TRP A 281 -6.52 1.74 -22.02
N ILE A 282 -5.54 2.61 -22.14
CA ILE A 282 -4.65 3.03 -21.06
C ILE A 282 -4.45 4.54 -21.16
N ASP A 283 -4.27 5.17 -20.01
CA ASP A 283 -3.96 6.58 -19.92
C ASP A 283 -2.99 6.85 -18.76
N TRP A 284 -2.14 7.84 -18.98
CA TRP A 284 -1.12 8.26 -18.03
C TRP A 284 -1.65 9.43 -17.22
N ARG A 285 -1.96 9.17 -15.95
CA ARG A 285 -2.47 10.21 -15.06
C ARG A 285 -1.42 11.31 -14.92
N ASP A 286 -1.87 12.55 -14.95
CA ASP A 286 -1.03 13.73 -14.76
C ASP A 286 0.10 13.86 -15.80
N CYS A 287 -0.02 13.19 -16.96
CA CYS A 287 0.90 13.33 -18.08
C CYS A 287 0.59 14.60 -18.88
N LEU A 288 1.57 15.49 -18.99
CA LEU A 288 1.44 16.77 -19.71
C LEU A 288 1.95 16.69 -21.15
N SER A 289 3.00 15.91 -21.39
CA SER A 289 3.54 15.72 -22.73
C SER A 289 4.08 14.32 -22.93
N TRP A 290 3.82 13.76 -24.11
CA TRP A 290 4.27 12.45 -24.53
C TRP A 290 4.89 12.56 -25.92
N ASP A 291 6.22 12.57 -25.98
CA ASP A 291 6.96 12.68 -27.24
C ASP A 291 7.70 11.38 -27.54
N THR A 292 7.60 10.90 -28.78
CA THR A 292 8.09 9.60 -29.18
C THR A 292 8.92 9.72 -30.44
N ASP A 293 10.21 9.39 -30.36
CA ASP A 293 11.10 9.42 -31.51
C ASP A 293 10.75 8.35 -32.56
N GLN A 294 10.07 7.27 -32.13
CA GLN A 294 9.70 6.14 -32.97
C GLN A 294 8.27 5.69 -32.71
N LYS A 295 7.62 5.19 -33.77
CA LYS A 295 6.35 4.49 -33.63
C LYS A 295 6.52 3.28 -32.71
N PRO A 296 5.51 2.95 -31.90
CA PRO A 296 5.55 1.78 -31.04
C PRO A 296 5.77 0.53 -31.89
N SER A 297 6.70 -0.33 -31.47
CA SER A 297 6.94 -1.62 -32.11
C SER A 297 5.96 -2.62 -31.54
N LYS A 298 5.07 -3.12 -32.40
CA LYS A 298 4.00 -4.05 -32.03
C LYS A 298 4.24 -5.41 -32.68
N GLN A 299 4.22 -6.48 -31.89
CA GLN A 299 4.47 -7.83 -32.34
C GLN A 299 3.52 -8.82 -31.66
N LEU A 300 2.96 -9.75 -32.42
CA LEU A 300 2.24 -10.89 -31.88
C LEU A 300 3.23 -11.97 -31.42
N LEU A 301 3.15 -12.34 -30.15
CA LEU A 301 4.00 -13.35 -29.53
C LEU A 301 3.44 -14.77 -29.77
N PRO A 302 4.30 -15.81 -29.78
CA PRO A 302 3.87 -17.19 -30.01
C PRO A 302 2.85 -17.74 -29.00
N ASN A 303 2.76 -17.11 -27.82
CA ASN A 303 1.84 -17.43 -26.74
C ASN A 303 0.46 -16.75 -26.88
N GLY A 304 0.21 -16.01 -27.97
CA GLY A 304 -1.06 -15.32 -28.26
C GLY A 304 -1.16 -13.90 -27.72
N TYR A 305 -0.15 -13.39 -27.00
CA TYR A 305 -0.13 -12.02 -26.50
C TYR A 305 0.31 -11.06 -27.60
N THR A 306 -0.25 -9.87 -27.60
CA THR A 306 0.29 -8.75 -28.37
C THR A 306 1.27 -8.00 -27.49
N SER A 307 2.53 -7.92 -27.91
CA SER A 307 3.56 -7.11 -27.25
C SER A 307 3.68 -5.77 -27.97
N GLU A 308 3.66 -4.70 -27.19
CA GLU A 308 4.05 -3.37 -27.63
C GLU A 308 5.24 -2.87 -26.82
N THR A 309 6.22 -2.32 -27.52
CA THR A 309 7.37 -1.68 -26.90
C THR A 309 7.55 -0.28 -27.47
N GLN A 310 7.74 0.68 -26.58
CA GLN A 310 7.97 2.08 -26.96
C GLN A 310 8.99 2.73 -26.03
N THR A 311 9.79 3.64 -26.60
CA THR A 311 10.56 4.60 -25.82
C THR A 311 9.96 5.98 -26.05
N ALA A 312 9.69 6.70 -24.97
CA ALA A 312 9.08 8.03 -25.02
C ALA A 312 9.79 8.98 -24.06
N ARG A 313 9.90 10.25 -24.45
CA ARG A 313 10.16 11.36 -23.54
C ARG A 313 8.82 11.82 -22.99
N VAL A 314 8.68 11.78 -21.67
CA VAL A 314 7.41 12.01 -20.98
C VAL A 314 7.59 13.03 -19.88
N THR A 315 6.60 13.92 -19.73
CA THR A 315 6.57 14.94 -18.68
C THR A 315 5.33 14.72 -17.82
N PHE A 316 5.53 14.52 -16.52
CA PHE A 316 4.45 14.34 -15.56
C PHE A 316 4.35 15.55 -14.62
N LEU A 317 3.14 15.97 -14.30
CA LEU A 317 2.87 16.89 -13.21
C LEU A 317 3.11 16.18 -11.87
N GLN A 318 3.85 16.82 -10.97
CA GLN A 318 4.27 16.32 -9.67
C GLN A 318 4.14 17.45 -8.65
N PRO A 319 3.03 17.55 -7.91
CA PRO A 319 2.89 18.56 -6.88
C PRO A 319 3.92 18.33 -5.77
N LEU A 320 4.82 19.30 -5.58
CA LEU A 320 5.90 19.25 -4.60
C LEU A 320 5.48 19.98 -3.31
N ASP A 321 5.75 19.37 -2.15
CA ASP A 321 5.54 20.00 -0.84
C ASP A 321 6.82 20.70 -0.37
N LEU A 322 6.85 22.01 -0.48
CA LEU A 322 8.02 22.83 -0.22
C LEU A 322 8.08 23.39 1.21
N HIS A 323 7.23 22.94 2.13
CA HIS A 323 7.26 23.42 3.52
C HIS A 323 8.65 23.35 4.15
N HIS A 324 9.40 22.27 3.87
CA HIS A 324 10.72 22.02 4.42
C HIS A 324 11.87 22.41 3.47
N TYR A 325 11.60 23.14 2.39
CA TYR A 325 12.63 23.57 1.45
C TYR A 325 13.79 24.28 2.17
N PRO A 326 15.07 23.95 1.92
CA PRO A 326 15.60 23.05 0.87
C PRO A 326 15.94 21.63 1.38
N PHE A 327 15.47 21.26 2.58
CA PHE A 327 15.73 19.96 3.22
C PHE A 327 14.60 18.95 2.97
N ASP A 328 13.97 19.08 1.82
CA ASP A 328 12.79 18.34 1.41
C ASP A 328 13.13 17.03 0.70
N ALA A 329 12.27 16.03 0.91
CA ALA A 329 12.30 14.75 0.22
C ALA A 329 10.92 14.45 -0.34
N HIS A 330 10.86 13.94 -1.56
CA HIS A 330 9.63 13.80 -2.33
C HIS A 330 9.48 12.39 -2.89
N LYS A 331 8.21 11.98 -3.04
CA LYS A 331 7.82 10.73 -3.69
C LYS A 331 7.16 11.11 -5.00
N LEU A 332 7.89 10.94 -6.09
CA LEU A 332 7.40 11.24 -7.43
C LEU A 332 6.67 10.00 -7.94
N GLU A 333 5.44 10.16 -8.38
CA GLU A 333 4.56 9.03 -8.72
C GLU A 333 4.17 9.07 -10.19
N ILE A 334 4.52 8.02 -10.92
CA ILE A 334 4.12 7.80 -12.31
C ILE A 334 2.97 6.82 -12.29
N VAL A 335 1.82 7.22 -12.80
CA VAL A 335 0.59 6.43 -12.68
C VAL A 335 0.01 6.11 -14.05
N LEU A 336 -0.15 4.82 -14.31
CA LEU A 336 -0.87 4.29 -15.47
C LEU A 336 -2.24 3.78 -15.01
N VAL A 337 -3.30 4.22 -15.67
CA VAL A 337 -4.70 3.87 -15.35
C VAL A 337 -5.36 3.28 -16.59
N SER A 338 -6.30 2.36 -16.42
CA SER A 338 -7.22 1.96 -17.48
C SER A 338 -8.63 2.48 -17.18
N ASN A 339 -9.38 2.92 -18.20
CA ASN A 339 -10.77 3.38 -18.06
C ASN A 339 -11.79 2.24 -17.99
N ALA A 340 -11.35 0.98 -18.09
CA ALA A 340 -12.26 -0.15 -18.22
C ALA A 340 -12.84 -0.51 -16.84
N THR A 341 -14.17 -0.43 -16.73
CA THR A 341 -14.92 -0.73 -15.51
C THR A 341 -15.21 -2.21 -15.30
N THR A 342 -14.77 -3.13 -16.16
CA THR A 342 -15.02 -4.58 -15.95
C THR A 342 -13.97 -5.57 -16.43
N ASP A 343 -13.00 -5.23 -17.31
CA ASP A 343 -12.42 -6.29 -18.14
C ASP A 343 -10.90 -6.27 -18.34
N ILE A 344 -10.09 -5.62 -17.50
CA ILE A 344 -8.62 -5.69 -17.66
C ILE A 344 -7.92 -5.92 -16.31
N LYS A 345 -7.18 -7.03 -16.18
CA LYS A 345 -6.24 -7.24 -15.07
C LYS A 345 -4.85 -6.70 -15.44
N MET A 346 -4.30 -5.80 -14.62
CA MET A 346 -2.90 -5.36 -14.74
C MET A 346 -1.97 -6.17 -13.84
N ASP A 347 -0.88 -6.68 -14.39
CA ASP A 347 0.16 -7.36 -13.60
C ASP A 347 1.57 -7.05 -14.15
N LYS A 348 2.60 -7.51 -13.45
CA LYS A 348 3.98 -7.41 -13.90
C LYS A 348 4.28 -8.40 -15.02
N LEU A 349 5.21 -8.04 -15.90
CA LEU A 349 5.67 -8.91 -16.96
C LEU A 349 6.34 -10.19 -16.42
N SER A 350 5.99 -11.34 -17.01
CA SER A 350 6.53 -12.65 -16.63
C SER A 350 8.06 -12.71 -16.83
N GLY A 351 8.79 -13.19 -15.81
CA GLY A 351 10.25 -13.29 -15.87
C GLY A 351 11.01 -12.02 -15.50
N VAL A 352 10.31 -10.92 -15.18
CA VAL A 352 10.93 -9.71 -14.61
C VAL A 352 10.77 -9.73 -13.09
N LYS A 353 11.84 -9.42 -12.37
CA LYS A 353 11.83 -9.36 -10.89
C LYS A 353 10.80 -8.34 -10.39
N ASP A 354 10.86 -7.13 -10.96
CA ASP A 354 10.03 -5.98 -10.62
C ASP A 354 9.44 -5.29 -11.86
N ALA A 355 8.19 -4.82 -11.77
CA ALA A 355 7.49 -4.18 -12.89
C ALA A 355 8.07 -2.82 -13.29
N ALA A 356 8.82 -2.16 -12.39
CA ALA A 356 9.49 -0.91 -12.69
C ALA A 356 10.95 -0.98 -12.27
N THR A 357 11.86 -0.59 -13.16
CA THR A 357 13.30 -0.55 -12.90
C THR A 357 13.90 0.77 -13.37
N ILE A 358 15.06 1.16 -12.83
CA ILE A 358 15.84 2.30 -13.32
C ILE A 358 17.13 1.81 -13.96
N HIS A 359 17.48 2.40 -15.10
CA HIS A 359 18.77 2.12 -15.72
C HIS A 359 19.91 2.63 -14.81
N THR A 360 20.94 1.82 -14.58
CA THR A 360 22.04 2.14 -13.65
C THR A 360 22.70 3.48 -13.97
N HIS A 361 22.96 3.74 -15.26
CA HIS A 361 23.50 5.02 -15.71
C HIS A 361 22.55 6.20 -15.44
N ALA A 362 21.24 6.01 -15.59
CA ALA A 362 20.24 7.03 -15.30
C ALA A 362 20.26 7.44 -13.84
N ALA A 363 20.31 6.44 -12.94
CA ALA A 363 20.40 6.67 -11.51
C ALA A 363 21.68 7.44 -11.14
N SER A 364 22.83 7.08 -11.74
CA SER A 364 24.10 7.76 -11.48
C SER A 364 24.15 9.21 -11.98
N LEU A 365 23.56 9.51 -13.13
CA LEU A 365 23.51 10.87 -13.66
C LEU A 365 22.59 11.76 -12.83
N PHE A 366 21.44 11.21 -12.43
CA PHE A 366 20.49 11.94 -11.61
C PHE A 366 21.03 12.24 -10.22
N ASP A 367 21.77 11.31 -9.59
CA ASP A 367 22.42 11.54 -8.30
C ASP A 367 23.46 12.68 -8.32
N ASN A 368 23.98 13.05 -9.50
CA ASN A 368 24.90 14.17 -9.68
C ASN A 368 24.20 15.49 -10.06
N SER A 369 22.86 15.53 -9.99
CA SER A 369 22.06 16.72 -10.25
C SER A 369 21.68 17.45 -8.95
N SER A 370 20.75 18.42 -9.00
CA SER A 370 20.20 19.08 -7.80
C SER A 370 19.41 18.14 -6.88
N TRP A 371 19.19 16.90 -7.30
CA TRP A 371 18.44 15.86 -6.59
C TRP A 371 19.26 14.58 -6.46
N ARG A 372 18.87 13.73 -5.52
CA ARG A 372 19.47 12.42 -5.26
C ARG A 372 18.38 11.36 -5.08
N LEU A 373 18.56 10.17 -5.64
CA LEU A 373 17.65 9.05 -5.43
C LEU A 373 17.87 8.43 -4.05
N LEU A 374 16.78 8.30 -3.29
CA LEU A 374 16.79 7.63 -2.02
C LEU A 374 16.78 6.11 -2.22
N ARG A 375 17.80 5.43 -1.69
CA ARG A 375 17.92 3.97 -1.70
C ARG A 375 17.77 3.46 -0.27
N PRO A 376 16.54 3.14 0.18
CA PRO A 376 16.33 2.67 1.54
C PRO A 376 17.04 1.33 1.76
N LYS A 377 17.73 1.21 2.89
CA LYS A 377 18.31 -0.06 3.37
C LYS A 377 17.35 -0.66 4.38
N ARG A 378 16.93 -1.91 4.15
CA ARG A 378 16.00 -2.63 5.02
C ARG A 378 16.68 -3.26 6.26
N GLY A 379 18.02 -3.33 6.27
CA GLY A 379 18.85 -3.67 7.43
C GLY A 379 20.32 -3.22 7.28
N LYS A 380 21.14 -3.37 8.32
CA LYS A 380 22.57 -2.98 8.30
C LYS A 380 23.40 -3.78 7.27
N ASN A 381 22.96 -5.00 6.91
CA ASN A 381 23.69 -5.94 6.06
C ASN A 381 22.94 -6.32 4.76
N GLU A 382 21.84 -5.62 4.44
CA GLU A 382 21.06 -5.92 3.23
C GLU A 382 21.47 -5.02 2.08
N GLU A 383 21.41 -5.56 0.86
CA GLU A 383 21.66 -4.77 -0.35
C GLU A 383 20.66 -3.61 -0.46
N PRO A 384 21.08 -2.43 -0.93
CA PRO A 384 20.19 -1.31 -1.13
C PRO A 384 19.02 -1.72 -2.03
N MET A 385 17.79 -1.46 -1.62
CA MET A 385 16.64 -1.69 -2.49
C MET A 385 16.72 -0.79 -3.73
N ASP A 386 16.10 -1.26 -4.82
CA ASP A 386 15.91 -0.42 -5.99
C ASP A 386 15.13 0.85 -5.59
N PRO A 387 15.56 2.04 -6.06
CA PRO A 387 14.93 3.31 -5.69
C PRO A 387 13.54 3.49 -6.31
N VAL A 388 13.12 2.55 -7.17
CA VAL A 388 11.84 2.51 -7.86
C VAL A 388 10.99 1.43 -7.23
N VAL A 389 9.79 1.80 -6.76
CA VAL A 389 8.81 0.85 -6.21
C VAL A 389 7.57 0.87 -7.07
N CYS A 390 7.19 -0.28 -7.61
CA CYS A 390 5.96 -0.44 -8.38
C CYS A 390 4.88 -1.14 -7.54
N ARG A 391 3.62 -0.70 -7.68
CA ARG A 391 2.44 -1.33 -7.08
C ARG A 391 1.30 -1.38 -8.09
N PHE A 392 0.54 -2.47 -8.05
CA PHE A 392 -0.71 -2.63 -8.78
C PHE A 392 -1.83 -2.54 -7.76
N ASP A 393 -2.62 -1.48 -7.85
CA ASP A 393 -3.71 -1.18 -6.93
C ASP A 393 -4.96 -0.80 -7.74
N SER A 394 -6.12 -0.75 -7.10
CA SER A 394 -7.31 -0.13 -7.69
C SER A 394 -7.39 1.35 -7.30
N THR A 395 -7.96 2.19 -8.17
CA THR A 395 -8.24 3.58 -7.81
C THR A 395 -9.29 3.62 -6.69
N PRO A 396 -9.13 4.50 -5.68
CA PRO A 396 -10.15 4.69 -4.66
C PRO A 396 -11.45 5.18 -5.30
N LYS A 397 -12.59 4.57 -4.94
CA LYS A 397 -13.92 4.93 -5.51
C LYS A 397 -14.23 6.43 -5.38
N ARG A 398 -13.82 7.05 -4.28
CA ARG A 398 -13.99 8.49 -4.00
C ARG A 398 -13.27 9.43 -4.98
N GLU A 399 -12.27 8.94 -5.71
CA GLU A 399 -11.51 9.72 -6.68
C GLU A 399 -12.15 9.65 -8.08
N SER A 400 -13.20 8.84 -8.25
CA SER A 400 -13.95 8.71 -9.49
C SER A 400 -15.28 9.45 -9.39
N ASP A 401 -15.58 10.30 -10.36
CA ASP A 401 -16.88 10.98 -10.50
C ASP A 401 -18.04 9.98 -10.67
N SER A 402 -17.72 8.76 -11.14
CA SER A 402 -18.66 7.66 -11.31
C SER A 402 -18.68 6.66 -10.13
N GLU A 403 -17.90 6.89 -9.07
CA GLU A 403 -17.69 5.97 -7.93
C GLU A 403 -17.13 4.58 -8.31
N ILE A 404 -16.58 4.44 -9.51
CA ILE A 404 -16.01 3.17 -9.98
C ILE A 404 -14.50 3.13 -9.71
N SER A 405 -14.01 1.97 -9.29
CA SER A 405 -12.59 1.70 -9.13
C SER A 405 -11.98 1.14 -10.41
N TYR A 406 -10.93 1.80 -10.89
CA TYR A 406 -10.16 1.44 -12.07
C TYR A 406 -8.88 0.71 -11.68
N VAL A 407 -8.37 -0.15 -12.55
CA VAL A 407 -7.06 -0.77 -12.32
C VAL A 407 -5.95 0.25 -12.59
N ARG A 408 -4.98 0.31 -11.67
CA ARG A 408 -3.90 1.29 -11.68
C ARG A 408 -2.56 0.63 -11.39
N MET A 409 -1.55 0.98 -12.18
CA MET A 409 -0.15 0.75 -11.83
C MET A 409 0.49 2.07 -11.37
N SER A 410 1.05 2.07 -10.17
CA SER A 410 1.78 3.20 -9.60
C SER A 410 3.27 2.85 -9.47
N THR A 411 4.11 3.66 -10.12
CA THR A 411 5.56 3.60 -10.02
C THR A 411 6.08 4.80 -9.24
N ARG A 412 6.71 4.56 -8.09
CA ARG A 412 7.19 5.61 -7.18
C ARG A 412 8.70 5.71 -7.20
N LEU A 413 9.19 6.94 -7.35
CA LEU A 413 10.58 7.34 -7.25
C LEU A 413 10.76 8.19 -5.99
N CYS A 414 11.57 7.74 -5.05
CA CYS A 414 11.88 8.54 -3.86
C CYS A 414 13.13 9.39 -4.12
N VAL A 415 13.00 10.70 -4.01
CA VAL A 415 14.10 11.66 -4.25
C VAL A 415 14.30 12.59 -3.05
N GLU A 416 15.51 13.08 -2.89
CA GLU A 416 15.91 14.05 -1.88
C GLU A 416 16.68 15.18 -2.53
N ARG A 417 16.42 16.41 -2.11
CA ARG A 417 17.09 17.60 -2.64
C ARG A 417 18.51 17.73 -2.11
N GLN A 418 19.44 18.13 -2.97
CA GLN A 418 20.78 18.52 -2.53
C GLN A 418 20.79 19.96 -2.02
N ALA A 419 20.68 20.12 -0.70
CA ALA A 419 20.56 21.43 -0.06
C ALA A 419 21.85 22.29 -0.12
N GLU A 420 23.00 21.72 -0.47
CA GLU A 420 24.32 22.39 -0.38
C GLU A 420 24.36 23.72 -1.12
N PHE A 421 23.89 23.75 -2.37
CA PHE A 421 23.85 24.98 -3.17
C PHE A 421 23.08 26.10 -2.45
N THR A 422 21.89 25.77 -1.93
CA THR A 422 21.03 26.75 -1.23
C THR A 422 21.62 27.15 0.12
N ILE A 423 22.28 26.23 0.83
CA ILE A 423 22.98 26.54 2.08
C ILE A 423 24.08 27.57 1.83
N PHE A 424 24.97 27.33 0.86
CA PHE A 424 26.13 28.20 0.64
C PHE A 424 25.81 29.49 -0.11
N ASN A 425 24.82 29.50 -1.01
CA ASN A 425 24.51 30.68 -1.84
C ASN A 425 23.33 31.52 -1.32
N VAL A 426 22.50 30.98 -0.43
CA VAL A 426 21.32 31.69 0.09
C VAL A 426 21.38 31.84 1.60
N LEU A 427 21.46 30.72 2.35
CA LEU A 427 21.42 30.77 3.81
C LEU A 427 22.68 31.41 4.40
N MET A 428 23.87 31.00 3.95
CA MET A 428 25.14 31.49 4.47
C MET A 428 25.35 33.00 4.23
N PRO A 429 25.11 33.57 3.03
CA PRO A 429 25.24 35.01 2.84
C PRO A 429 24.25 35.81 3.69
N ASN A 430 23.00 35.34 3.82
CA ASN A 430 22.01 35.99 4.69
C ASN A 430 22.42 35.93 6.17
N PHE A 431 22.99 34.80 6.61
CA PHE A 431 23.54 34.66 7.96
C PHE A 431 24.69 35.64 8.21
N ILE A 432 25.62 35.76 7.26
CA ILE A 432 26.74 36.71 7.35
C ILE A 432 26.21 38.13 7.44
N LEU A 433 25.26 38.54 6.59
CA LEU A 433 24.63 39.86 6.65
C LEU A 433 23.95 40.12 8.01
N THR A 434 23.27 39.11 8.56
CA THR A 434 22.59 39.21 9.87
C THR A 434 23.58 39.44 11.01
N ILE A 435 24.75 38.76 11.00
CA ILE A 435 25.79 39.00 12.00
C ILE A 435 26.51 40.33 11.75
N PHE A 436 26.71 40.68 10.48
CA PHE A 436 27.38 41.92 10.09
C PHE A 436 26.72 43.14 10.72
N GLN A 437 25.40 43.09 10.91
CA GLN A 437 24.62 44.07 11.65
C GLN A 437 25.22 44.53 13.00
N LEU A 438 25.90 43.64 13.71
CA LEU A 438 26.55 43.94 15.00
C LEU A 438 27.74 44.88 14.85
N MET A 439 28.32 45.02 13.66
CA MET A 439 29.40 45.98 13.39
C MET A 439 28.92 47.43 13.49
N SER A 440 27.61 47.69 13.45
CA SER A 440 27.05 49.01 13.76
C SER A 440 27.44 49.54 15.14
N TYR A 441 27.70 48.65 16.11
CA TYR A 441 28.15 49.04 17.45
C TYR A 441 29.56 49.63 17.47
N ALA A 442 30.34 49.48 16.39
CA ALA A 442 31.62 50.15 16.24
C ALA A 442 31.49 51.64 15.85
N ILE A 443 30.35 52.05 15.30
CA ILE A 443 30.05 53.46 15.00
C ILE A 443 29.68 54.15 16.31
N PRO A 444 30.15 55.38 16.61
CA PRO A 444 29.75 56.11 17.82
C PRO A 444 28.22 56.23 17.96
N ARG A 445 27.73 56.28 19.20
CA ARG A 445 26.28 56.30 19.51
C ARG A 445 25.62 57.64 19.15
N GLU A 446 26.43 58.68 19.02
CA GLU A 446 26.02 60.02 18.65
C GLU A 446 25.60 60.08 17.17
N ASP A 447 26.20 59.24 16.32
CA ASP A 447 25.99 59.20 14.87
C ASP A 447 24.82 58.29 14.48
N VAL A 448 23.63 58.62 14.97
CA VAL A 448 22.38 57.84 14.74
C VAL A 448 22.07 57.69 13.26
N SER A 449 22.30 58.76 12.47
CA SER A 449 22.05 58.75 11.03
C SER A 449 22.87 57.67 10.32
N ASP A 450 24.15 57.54 10.65
CA ASP A 450 25.06 56.59 10.01
C ASP A 450 24.74 55.15 10.41
N ARG A 451 24.42 54.93 11.69
CA ARG A 451 23.96 53.62 12.19
C ARG A 451 22.67 53.18 11.50
N LEU A 452 21.68 54.07 11.38
CA LEU A 452 20.42 53.75 10.72
C LEU A 452 20.62 53.50 9.21
N ALA A 453 21.43 54.33 8.53
CA ALA A 453 21.77 54.17 7.12
C ALA A 453 22.45 52.81 6.85
N TYR A 454 23.35 52.39 7.74
CA TYR A 454 23.97 51.07 7.70
C TYR A 454 22.93 49.94 7.80
N HIS A 455 22.01 50.03 8.76
CA HIS A 455 20.98 49.01 8.92
C HIS A 455 20.03 48.91 7.72
N VAL A 456 19.60 50.06 7.19
CA VAL A 456 18.74 50.14 6.01
C VAL A 456 19.45 49.54 4.78
N THR A 457 20.76 49.76 4.63
CA THR A 457 21.54 49.21 3.52
C THR A 457 21.60 47.69 3.58
N VAL A 458 21.86 47.11 4.75
CA VAL A 458 21.85 45.64 4.88
C VAL A 458 20.43 45.08 4.69
N LEU A 459 19.39 45.74 5.22
CA LEU A 459 18.00 45.32 5.00
C LEU A 459 17.64 45.33 3.51
N LEU A 460 18.09 46.34 2.76
CA LEU A 460 17.91 46.41 1.30
C LEU A 460 18.63 45.26 0.59
N ALA A 461 19.88 44.96 0.97
CA ALA A 461 20.64 43.84 0.41
C ALA A 461 19.95 42.49 0.68
N MET A 462 19.45 42.30 1.91
CA MET A 462 18.72 41.11 2.31
C MET A 462 17.38 40.96 1.56
N PHE A 463 16.65 42.05 1.33
CA PHE A 463 15.42 42.04 0.54
C PHE A 463 15.71 41.73 -0.94
N ALA A 464 16.80 42.27 -1.49
CA ALA A 464 17.25 41.93 -2.85
C ALA A 464 17.55 40.42 -2.98
N GLY A 465 18.23 39.82 -2.00
CA GLY A 465 18.47 38.36 -1.96
C GLY A 465 17.18 37.54 -1.93
N LYS A 466 16.14 38.02 -1.25
CA LYS A 466 14.82 37.40 -1.23
C LYS A 466 14.11 37.46 -2.57
N LEU A 467 14.18 38.58 -3.29
CA LEU A 467 13.60 38.67 -4.64
C LEU A 467 14.20 37.63 -5.58
N VAL A 468 15.51 37.39 -5.48
CA VAL A 468 16.19 36.32 -6.23
C VAL A 468 15.65 34.94 -5.81
N THR A 469 15.51 34.69 -4.52
CA THR A 469 15.05 33.39 -3.99
C THR A 469 13.60 33.09 -4.36
N VAL A 470 12.70 34.08 -4.31
CA VAL A 470 11.32 33.96 -4.79
C VAL A 470 11.30 33.62 -6.29
N GLY A 471 12.25 34.15 -7.05
CA GLY A 471 12.44 33.84 -8.45
C GLY A 471 12.93 32.41 -8.72
N MET A 472 13.31 31.61 -7.72
CA MET A 472 13.77 30.22 -7.91
C MET A 472 12.68 29.19 -7.59
N LEU A 473 11.71 29.55 -6.75
CA LEU A 473 10.66 28.65 -6.25
C LEU A 473 9.32 28.88 -6.97
N PRO A 474 8.42 27.89 -7.02
CA PRO A 474 7.03 28.11 -7.44
C PRO A 474 6.31 29.03 -6.45
N ILE A 475 5.27 29.71 -6.96
CA ILE A 475 4.38 30.51 -6.12
C ILE A 475 3.54 29.55 -5.27
N THR A 476 3.80 29.51 -3.96
CA THR A 476 3.09 28.68 -2.99
C THR A 476 2.22 29.55 -2.08
N SER A 477 1.10 29.00 -1.60
CA SER A 477 0.18 29.72 -0.69
C SER A 477 0.64 29.73 0.78
N TYR A 478 1.79 29.13 1.08
CA TYR A 478 2.33 28.97 2.41
C TYR A 478 3.79 29.41 2.46
N LEU A 479 4.31 29.67 3.66
CA LEU A 479 5.71 30.01 3.88
C LEU A 479 6.56 28.75 3.98
N THR A 480 7.65 28.70 3.22
CA THR A 480 8.67 27.64 3.31
C THR A 480 9.60 27.89 4.50
N PHE A 481 10.40 26.88 4.86
CA PHE A 481 11.41 27.01 5.91
C PHE A 481 12.41 28.16 5.63
N ILE A 482 12.87 28.33 4.39
CA ILE A 482 13.73 29.46 4.03
C ILE A 482 13.01 30.80 4.23
N ASP A 483 11.73 30.87 3.89
CA ASP A 483 10.97 32.10 4.07
C ASP A 483 10.87 32.49 5.54
N TRP A 484 10.60 31.52 6.42
CA TRP A 484 10.63 31.72 7.87
C TRP A 484 11.99 32.15 8.39
N TYR A 485 13.06 31.52 7.90
CA TYR A 485 14.43 31.88 8.25
C TYR A 485 14.76 33.32 7.85
N MET A 486 14.51 33.70 6.60
CA MET A 486 14.74 35.06 6.11
C MET A 486 13.89 36.08 6.86
N PHE A 487 12.62 35.76 7.11
CA PHE A 487 11.72 36.64 7.85
C PHE A 487 12.20 36.88 9.29
N ALA A 488 12.67 35.84 9.97
CA ALA A 488 13.27 35.97 11.30
C ALA A 488 14.53 36.85 11.27
N SER A 489 15.39 36.71 10.25
CA SER A 489 16.54 37.58 10.06
C SER A 489 16.13 39.05 9.84
N TYR A 490 15.05 39.32 9.10
CA TYR A 490 14.55 40.69 8.92
C TYR A 490 14.05 41.30 10.21
N ILE A 491 13.28 40.54 11.00
CA ILE A 491 12.81 40.99 12.30
C ILE A 491 14.00 41.33 13.20
N PHE A 492 15.05 40.49 13.19
CA PHE A 492 16.26 40.75 13.96
C PHE A 492 16.95 42.06 13.54
N VAL A 493 17.13 42.29 12.24
CA VAL A 493 17.74 43.53 11.73
C VAL A 493 16.88 44.75 12.08
N VAL A 494 15.57 44.66 11.93
CA VAL A 494 14.63 45.73 12.32
C VAL A 494 14.68 45.98 13.83
N ALA A 495 14.79 44.94 14.65
CA ALA A 495 14.90 45.09 16.09
C ALA A 495 16.18 45.85 16.50
N ILE A 496 17.32 45.59 15.85
CA ILE A 496 18.56 46.35 16.08
C ILE A 496 18.39 47.81 15.63
N ALA A 497 17.77 48.05 14.46
CA ALA A 497 17.51 49.41 13.99
C ALA A 497 16.56 50.19 14.94
N LEU A 498 15.58 49.51 15.51
CA LEU A 498 14.69 50.07 16.54
C LEU A 498 15.47 50.36 17.83
N GLU A 499 16.38 49.49 18.26
CA GLU A 499 17.24 49.74 19.42
C GLU A 499 18.04 51.03 19.26
N VAL A 500 18.65 51.28 18.09
CA VAL A 500 19.36 52.54 17.81
C VAL A 500 18.43 53.76 17.97
N SER A 501 17.19 53.65 17.48
CA SER A 501 16.20 54.73 17.57
C SER A 501 15.73 54.97 19.01
N ILE A 502 15.49 53.89 19.77
CA ILE A 502 15.09 53.95 21.18
C ILE A 502 16.23 54.51 22.04
N THR A 503 17.47 54.08 21.81
CA THR A 503 18.65 54.56 22.54
C THR A 503 18.84 56.07 22.34
N LYS A 504 18.57 56.60 21.13
CA LYS A 504 18.56 58.05 20.91
C LYS A 504 17.47 58.76 21.73
N LEU A 505 16.25 58.23 21.71
CA LEU A 505 15.14 58.80 22.47
C LEU A 505 15.41 58.80 23.99
N LEU A 506 16.01 57.74 24.51
CA LEU A 506 16.37 57.62 25.92
C LEU A 506 17.50 58.57 26.32
N VAL A 507 18.49 58.80 25.45
CA VAL A 507 19.57 59.78 25.69
C VAL A 507 19.05 61.21 25.65
N ASP A 508 18.04 61.49 24.81
CA ASP A 508 17.40 62.81 24.73
C ASP A 508 16.45 63.11 25.89
N LEU A 509 16.12 62.13 26.73
CA LEU A 509 15.35 62.38 27.94
C LEU A 509 16.17 63.30 28.87
N PRO A 510 15.58 64.39 29.37
CA PRO A 510 16.26 65.24 30.33
C PRO A 510 16.66 64.39 31.55
N PRO A 511 17.91 64.50 32.04
CA PRO A 511 18.30 63.76 33.24
C PRO A 511 17.38 64.15 34.39
N HIS A 512 16.99 63.19 35.24
CA HIS A 512 16.06 63.39 36.36
C HIS A 512 16.39 64.61 37.25
N ALA A 513 17.63 65.09 37.25
CA ALA A 513 18.07 66.32 37.91
C ALA A 513 17.39 67.61 37.38
N TYR A 514 16.99 67.67 36.11
CA TYR A 514 16.30 68.83 35.53
C TYR A 514 14.85 68.96 36.00
N ILE A 515 14.22 67.87 36.44
CA ILE A 515 12.83 67.88 36.95
C ILE A 515 12.80 68.44 38.37
N GLU A 516 13.79 68.12 39.21
CA GLU A 516 13.88 68.69 40.57
C GLU A 516 14.25 70.18 40.55
N GLU A 517 15.18 70.62 39.69
CA GLU A 517 15.61 72.03 39.65
C GLU A 517 14.53 72.96 39.07
N HIS A 518 13.74 72.50 38.10
CA HIS A 518 12.55 73.24 37.62
C HIS A 518 11.36 73.20 38.59
N ALA A 519 11.19 72.12 39.36
CA ALA A 519 10.20 72.07 40.43
C ALA A 519 10.57 72.99 41.62
N LEU A 520 11.86 73.17 41.89
CA LEU A 520 12.38 74.08 42.92
C LEU A 520 12.33 75.56 42.48
N THR A 521 12.66 75.88 41.23
CA THR A 521 12.57 77.27 40.73
C THR A 521 11.13 77.76 40.53
N THR A 522 10.18 76.88 40.19
CA THR A 522 8.75 77.25 40.18
C THR A 522 8.17 77.42 41.59
N THR A 523 8.72 76.75 42.60
CA THR A 523 8.30 76.96 44.00
C THR A 523 8.92 78.21 44.64
N ASP A 524 10.12 78.64 44.21
CA ASP A 524 10.73 79.89 44.70
C ASP A 524 10.10 81.17 44.11
N HIS A 525 9.62 81.15 42.86
CA HIS A 525 8.86 82.27 42.30
C HIS A 525 7.47 82.46 42.93
N VAL A 526 6.91 81.42 43.55
CA VAL A 526 5.66 81.52 44.33
C VAL A 526 5.92 82.00 45.76
N ARG A 527 7.15 81.86 46.29
CA ARG A 527 7.53 82.25 47.65
C ARG A 527 8.12 83.66 47.77
N ALA A 528 8.73 84.21 46.71
CA ALA A 528 9.24 85.57 46.70
C ALA A 528 8.19 86.55 46.16
N GLY A 529 7.26 86.98 47.02
CA GLY A 529 6.25 87.99 46.71
C GLY A 529 6.83 89.36 46.36
N ARG A 530 7.24 89.55 45.10
CA ARG A 530 7.46 90.87 44.49
C ARG A 530 6.72 90.96 43.15
N PRO A 531 5.91 92.01 42.93
CA PRO A 531 5.21 92.20 41.67
C PRO A 531 6.23 92.71 40.64
N VAL A 532 6.52 91.93 39.61
CA VAL A 532 7.20 92.47 38.43
C VAL A 532 6.13 93.00 37.49
N GLN A 533 6.23 94.31 37.26
CA GLN A 533 5.39 95.12 36.39
C GLN A 533 5.28 94.51 35.00
N ALA A 534 4.05 94.38 34.52
CA ALA A 534 3.78 94.26 33.09
C ALA A 534 4.29 95.54 32.40
N LYS A 535 5.36 95.41 31.62
CA LYS A 535 5.80 96.41 30.66
C LYS A 535 5.73 95.79 29.26
N ALA A 536 4.71 96.19 28.53
CA ALA A 536 4.55 95.93 27.11
C ALA A 536 5.72 96.50 26.31
N LEU A 537 6.11 95.83 25.21
CA LEU A 537 6.52 96.37 23.91
C LEU A 537 6.79 95.15 23.01
N ILE A 538 5.89 94.79 22.09
CA ILE A 538 5.88 95.26 20.69
C ILE A 538 7.23 95.03 20.00
N SER A 539 7.32 93.97 19.19
CA SER A 539 7.76 94.06 17.79
C SER A 539 7.51 92.74 17.04
N HIS A 540 6.43 92.70 16.27
CA HIS A 540 6.49 92.08 14.95
C HIS A 540 7.45 92.92 14.09
N PRO A 541 8.09 92.31 13.09
CA PRO A 541 7.57 92.60 11.76
C PRO A 541 7.15 91.35 11.00
N ALA A 542 5.99 91.55 10.38
CA ALA A 542 5.40 90.98 9.20
C ALA A 542 6.33 90.55 8.05
N CYS A 543 5.68 89.81 7.13
CA CYS A 543 5.95 89.67 5.70
C CYS A 543 7.02 88.64 5.30
N ALA A 544 6.82 87.78 4.29
CA ALA A 544 5.67 87.55 3.41
C ALA A 544 5.87 86.21 2.70
N THR A 545 4.76 85.51 2.46
CA THR A 545 4.53 84.70 1.26
C THR A 545 4.84 85.51 0.00
N GLU A 546 5.59 84.96 -0.95
CA GLU A 546 5.08 84.62 -2.30
C GLU A 546 6.15 84.07 -3.23
N ALA A 547 5.66 83.19 -4.10
CA ALA A 547 6.34 82.58 -5.24
C ALA A 547 6.77 83.61 -6.30
N HIS A 548 7.86 83.32 -7.03
CA HIS A 548 7.88 83.14 -8.49
C HIS A 548 9.32 83.21 -9.06
N CYS A 549 9.64 82.20 -9.87
CA CYS A 549 10.36 82.23 -11.16
C CYS A 549 11.64 83.08 -11.35
N LEU A 550 12.69 82.37 -11.80
CA LEU A 550 13.67 82.63 -12.89
C LEU A 550 15.14 82.61 -12.46
N GLY A 551 15.91 81.79 -13.19
CA GLY A 551 17.35 81.56 -13.12
C GLY A 551 17.68 80.26 -13.81
#